data_AF-A0A1B7L3H2-F1
#
_entry.id   AF-A0A1B7L3H2-F1
#
_cell.length_a   1.000
_cell.length_b   1.000
_cell.length_c   1.000
_cell.angle_alpha   90.00
_cell.angle_beta   90.00
_cell.angle_gamma   90.00
#
_symmetry.space_group_name_H-M   'P 1'
#
loop_
_entity.id
_entity.type
_entity.pdbx_description
1 polymer ?
#
loop_
_entity_poly.entity_id
_entity_poly.type
_entity_poly.pdbx_seq_one_letter_code
_entity_poly.pdbx_strand_id
1 'polypeptide(L)'
;MKNIIIKFIALSMLLVSSLVYACGDNPNAMAQGPFKDSAFNNGVICFQNSPDKRDVDFYQSYSSVNGKVNKIIDTFSYSDAPAEVSSVFFTTLDGKRSVVVLLRWNVNYFTNGVQYLYHYEVKAYNTTKDSGYELFLDSDRDPNLSGFQTKNNEKVSNYKLDNASKIKKYLHSKYGD
;
A
#
# COMPACT_ATOMS: atom_id res chain seq x y z
N MET A 1 0.64 -48.53 -9.34
CA MET A 1 1.29 -47.60 -8.37
C MET A 1 1.38 -46.16 -8.86
N LYS A 2 1.85 -45.89 -10.10
CA LYS A 2 1.98 -44.52 -10.67
C LYS A 2 0.69 -43.68 -10.62
N ASN A 3 -0.46 -44.27 -10.94
CA ASN A 3 -1.76 -43.57 -10.92
C ASN A 3 -2.28 -43.22 -9.51
N ILE A 4 -1.88 -43.95 -8.47
CA ILE A 4 -2.31 -43.66 -7.08
C ILE A 4 -1.52 -42.46 -6.55
N ILE A 5 -0.22 -42.39 -6.86
CA ILE A 5 0.66 -41.28 -6.49
C ILE A 5 0.19 -39.98 -7.15
N ILE A 6 -0.17 -40.00 -8.44
CA ILE A 6 -0.68 -38.81 -9.15
C ILE A 6 -2.01 -38.33 -8.55
N LYS A 7 -2.92 -39.24 -8.19
CA LYS A 7 -4.19 -38.88 -7.53
C LYS A 7 -3.97 -38.29 -6.14
N PHE A 8 -3.00 -38.80 -5.38
CA PHE A 8 -2.63 -38.24 -4.07
C PHE A 8 -2.01 -36.84 -4.18
N ILE A 9 -1.14 -36.61 -5.17
CA ILE A 9 -0.55 -35.30 -5.42
C ILE A 9 -1.63 -34.28 -5.84
N ALA A 10 -2.56 -34.67 -6.72
CA ALA A 10 -3.67 -33.81 -7.13
C ALA A 10 -4.61 -33.45 -5.96
N LEU A 11 -4.91 -34.42 -5.09
CA LEU A 11 -5.72 -34.19 -3.89
C LEU A 11 -4.99 -33.30 -2.87
N SER A 12 -3.67 -33.46 -2.72
CA SER A 12 -2.85 -32.60 -1.88
C SER A 12 -2.80 -31.16 -2.38
N MET A 13 -2.75 -30.92 -3.70
CA MET A 13 -2.77 -29.56 -4.27
C MET A 13 -4.11 -28.85 -4.02
N LEU A 14 -5.23 -29.58 -4.01
CA LEU A 14 -6.56 -29.03 -3.70
C LEU A 14 -6.75 -28.68 -2.20
N LEU A 15 -5.98 -29.29 -1.31
CA LEU A 15 -6.05 -28.99 0.14
C LEU A 15 -5.23 -27.74 0.51
N VAL A 16 -4.20 -27.38 -0.28
CA VAL A 16 -3.31 -26.24 -0.02
C VAL A 16 -3.93 -24.90 -0.45
N SER A 17 -4.97 -24.91 -1.30
CA SER A 17 -5.63 -23.69 -1.78
C SER A 17 -6.58 -23.02 -0.78
N SER A 18 -6.75 -23.56 0.43
CA SER A 18 -7.72 -23.06 1.42
C SER A 18 -7.19 -21.93 2.33
N LEU A 19 -5.92 -21.55 2.22
CA LEU A 19 -5.33 -20.43 2.98
C LEU A 19 -5.26 -19.14 2.16
N VAL A 20 -6.30 -18.84 1.39
CA VAL A 20 -6.48 -17.48 0.85
C VAL A 20 -6.89 -16.59 2.02
N TYR A 21 -5.93 -15.87 2.58
CA TYR A 21 -6.18 -14.88 3.61
C TYR A 21 -7.03 -13.75 3.00
N ALA A 22 -8.35 -13.82 3.20
CA ALA A 22 -9.25 -12.75 2.84
C ALA A 22 -8.94 -11.52 3.70
N CYS A 23 -8.36 -10.51 3.07
CA CYS A 23 -8.15 -9.17 3.58
C CYS A 23 -9.13 -8.23 2.88
N GLY A 24 -9.75 -7.34 3.65
CA GLY A 24 -10.82 -6.46 3.16
C GLY A 24 -12.10 -7.21 2.82
N ASP A 25 -13.06 -6.48 2.29
CA ASP A 25 -14.44 -6.94 2.18
C ASP A 25 -14.77 -7.50 0.78
N ASN A 26 -14.00 -7.12 -0.24
CA ASN A 26 -14.18 -7.60 -1.61
C ASN A 26 -12.85 -8.02 -2.25
N PRO A 27 -12.52 -9.32 -2.30
CA PRO A 27 -11.27 -9.79 -2.92
C PRO A 27 -11.20 -9.54 -4.43
N ASN A 28 -12.33 -9.26 -5.10
CA ASN A 28 -12.33 -8.90 -6.53
C ASN A 28 -12.00 -7.41 -6.76
N ALA A 29 -11.96 -6.60 -5.70
CA ALA A 29 -11.62 -5.18 -5.76
C ALA A 29 -10.13 -4.91 -5.51
N MET A 30 -9.28 -5.95 -5.46
CA MET A 30 -7.87 -5.80 -5.10
C MET A 30 -7.10 -4.88 -6.05
N ALA A 31 -6.58 -3.79 -5.51
CA ALA A 31 -5.62 -2.91 -6.14
C ALA A 31 -4.18 -3.41 -5.89
N GLN A 32 -3.87 -3.82 -4.65
CA GLN A 32 -2.57 -4.40 -4.30
C GLN A 32 -2.64 -5.32 -3.07
N GLY A 33 -1.73 -6.29 -3.00
CA GLY A 33 -1.67 -7.30 -1.93
C GLY A 33 -2.46 -8.57 -2.27
N PRO A 34 -2.80 -9.39 -1.26
CA PRO A 34 -2.50 -9.21 0.16
C PRO A 34 -1.00 -9.37 0.46
N PHE A 35 -0.49 -8.58 1.40
CA PHE A 35 0.88 -8.70 1.91
C PHE A 35 0.84 -9.29 3.32
N LYS A 36 1.61 -10.35 3.55
CA LYS A 36 1.75 -10.93 4.90
C LYS A 36 2.50 -9.98 5.82
N ASP A 37 2.03 -9.90 7.04
CA ASP A 37 2.63 -9.07 8.08
C ASP A 37 2.82 -9.86 9.38
N SER A 38 4.07 -10.15 9.70
CA SER A 38 4.44 -10.95 10.87
C SER A 38 4.30 -10.21 12.20
N ALA A 39 4.03 -8.90 12.19
CA ALA A 39 3.79 -8.17 13.43
C ALA A 39 2.44 -8.52 14.08
N PHE A 40 1.52 -9.13 13.33
CA PHE A 40 0.21 -9.53 13.82
C PHE A 40 -0.02 -11.02 13.54
N ASN A 41 -0.72 -11.70 14.46
CA ASN A 41 -1.04 -13.11 14.28
C ASN A 41 -1.93 -13.29 13.04
N ASN A 42 -1.50 -14.11 12.07
CA ASN A 42 -2.12 -14.21 10.74
C ASN A 42 -2.34 -12.84 10.07
N GLY A 43 -1.45 -11.89 10.33
CA GLY A 43 -1.54 -10.52 9.85
C GLY A 43 -1.40 -10.43 8.33
N VAL A 44 -2.31 -9.69 7.72
CA VAL A 44 -2.25 -9.30 6.31
C VAL A 44 -2.73 -7.87 6.13
N ILE A 45 -2.13 -7.18 5.17
CA ILE A 45 -2.62 -5.88 4.68
C ILE A 45 -2.96 -5.99 3.20
N CYS A 46 -3.90 -5.17 2.73
CA CYS A 46 -4.30 -5.12 1.34
C CYS A 46 -4.94 -3.79 1.00
N PHE A 47 -5.06 -3.52 -0.30
CA PHE A 47 -5.58 -2.26 -0.83
C PHE A 47 -6.70 -2.59 -1.81
N GLN A 48 -7.91 -2.10 -1.57
CA GLN A 48 -9.08 -2.39 -2.41
C GLN A 48 -9.58 -1.09 -3.05
N ASN A 49 -9.88 -1.12 -4.34
CA ASN A 49 -10.58 0.00 -4.96
C ASN A 49 -12.01 0.09 -4.42
N SER A 50 -12.50 1.31 -4.23
CA SER A 50 -13.93 1.55 -4.03
C SER A 50 -14.75 1.03 -5.21
N PRO A 51 -16.07 0.78 -5.05
CA PRO A 51 -16.92 0.29 -6.14
C PRO A 51 -16.90 1.16 -7.41
N ASP A 52 -16.77 2.49 -7.25
CA ASP A 52 -16.66 3.45 -8.35
C ASP A 52 -15.22 3.64 -8.87
N LYS A 53 -14.25 2.93 -8.28
CA LYS A 53 -12.81 2.95 -8.60
C LYS A 53 -12.16 4.33 -8.46
N ARG A 54 -12.74 5.20 -7.65
CA ARG A 54 -12.23 6.56 -7.41
C ARG A 54 -11.26 6.59 -6.22
N ASP A 55 -11.55 5.80 -5.21
CA ASP A 55 -10.80 5.73 -3.96
C ASP A 55 -10.13 4.36 -3.81
N VAL A 56 -9.13 4.30 -2.92
CA VAL A 56 -8.51 3.03 -2.52
C VAL A 56 -8.47 2.91 -1.01
N ASP A 57 -9.13 1.88 -0.48
CA ASP A 57 -9.15 1.56 0.94
C ASP A 57 -7.96 0.68 1.31
N PHE A 58 -7.19 1.11 2.30
CA PHE A 58 -6.14 0.33 2.94
C PHE A 58 -6.75 -0.47 4.10
N TYR A 59 -6.81 -1.79 3.95
CA TYR A 59 -7.27 -2.71 4.99
C TYR A 59 -6.12 -3.40 5.73
N GLN A 60 -6.40 -3.73 7.00
CA GLN A 60 -5.63 -4.64 7.82
C GLN A 60 -6.54 -5.75 8.36
N SER A 61 -6.06 -6.98 8.29
CA SER A 61 -6.75 -8.16 8.82
C SER A 61 -5.79 -9.01 9.64
N TYR A 62 -6.21 -9.44 10.84
CA TYR A 62 -5.39 -10.26 11.75
C TYR A 62 -6.27 -11.04 12.75
N SER A 63 -5.69 -12.05 13.39
CA SER A 63 -6.33 -12.80 14.48
C SER A 63 -6.04 -12.14 15.83
N SER A 64 -7.09 -11.85 16.60
CA SER A 64 -7.01 -11.36 17.98
C SER A 64 -7.63 -12.35 18.96
N VAL A 65 -7.48 -12.11 20.27
CA VAL A 65 -8.16 -12.90 21.32
C VAL A 65 -9.69 -12.86 21.20
N ASN A 66 -10.24 -11.80 20.60
CA ASN A 66 -11.68 -11.60 20.40
C ASN A 66 -12.14 -12.07 19.00
N GLY A 67 -11.29 -12.79 18.25
CA GLY A 67 -11.57 -13.27 16.91
C GLY A 67 -10.84 -12.50 15.81
N LYS A 68 -11.28 -12.70 14.57
CA LYS A 68 -10.67 -12.06 13.39
C LYS A 68 -11.04 -10.57 13.35
N VAL A 69 -10.02 -9.72 13.30
CA VAL A 69 -10.14 -8.30 13.01
C VAL A 69 -9.98 -8.09 11.51
N ASN A 70 -10.85 -7.30 10.91
CA ASN A 70 -10.72 -6.77 9.55
C ASN A 70 -11.21 -5.33 9.59
N LYS A 71 -10.35 -4.38 9.24
CA LYS A 71 -10.67 -2.95 9.34
C LYS A 71 -9.94 -2.13 8.30
N ILE A 72 -10.53 -0.98 7.98
CA ILE A 72 -9.90 0.07 7.19
C ILE A 72 -8.94 0.84 8.10
N ILE A 73 -7.72 1.07 7.62
CA ILE A 73 -6.69 1.89 8.25
C ILE A 73 -6.73 3.31 7.67
N ASP A 74 -6.90 3.43 6.35
CA ASP A 74 -7.00 4.70 5.64
C ASP A 74 -7.78 4.52 4.33
N THR A 75 -8.31 5.61 3.79
CA THR A 75 -8.93 5.67 2.46
C THR A 75 -8.22 6.75 1.65
N PHE A 76 -7.61 6.33 0.53
CA PHE A 76 -6.96 7.23 -0.41
C PHE A 76 -8.01 7.78 -1.36
N SER A 77 -8.51 8.96 -1.03
CA SER A 77 -9.58 9.58 -1.78
C SER A 77 -9.14 10.08 -3.16
N TYR A 78 -10.11 10.10 -4.05
CA TYR A 78 -10.08 10.83 -5.30
C TYR A 78 -9.75 12.30 -5.06
N SER A 79 -8.88 12.83 -5.91
CA SER A 79 -8.52 14.25 -5.93
C SER A 79 -8.90 14.83 -7.30
N ASP A 80 -7.95 15.29 -8.12
CA ASP A 80 -8.22 15.63 -9.52
C ASP A 80 -8.29 14.38 -10.43
N ALA A 81 -7.94 13.21 -9.87
CA ALA A 81 -7.96 11.91 -10.54
C ALA A 81 -8.22 10.79 -9.50
N PRO A 82 -8.45 9.54 -9.94
CA PRO A 82 -8.47 8.39 -9.03
C PRO A 82 -7.13 8.17 -8.33
N ALA A 83 -7.18 7.69 -7.09
CA ALA A 83 -5.98 7.31 -6.35
C ALA A 83 -5.41 5.98 -6.86
N GLU A 84 -4.09 5.92 -7.03
CA GLU A 84 -3.37 4.69 -7.41
C GLU A 84 -2.31 4.35 -6.37
N VAL A 85 -2.35 3.12 -5.85
CA VAL A 85 -1.28 2.59 -5.01
C VAL A 85 -0.14 2.09 -5.91
N SER A 86 0.92 2.88 -5.99
CA SER A 86 2.08 2.61 -6.86
C SER A 86 3.11 1.69 -6.21
N SER A 87 3.28 1.77 -4.89
CA SER A 87 4.21 0.89 -4.17
C SER A 87 3.82 0.76 -2.70
N VAL A 88 4.05 -0.42 -2.14
CA VAL A 88 3.86 -0.72 -0.72
C VAL A 88 5.08 -1.48 -0.24
N PHE A 89 5.62 -1.10 0.91
CA PHE A 89 6.69 -1.86 1.55
C PHE A 89 6.69 -1.67 3.06
N PHE A 90 7.26 -2.66 3.76
CA PHE A 90 7.52 -2.56 5.19
C PHE A 90 8.92 -1.98 5.44
N THR A 91 9.06 -1.21 6.50
CA THR A 91 10.33 -0.70 7.02
C THR A 91 10.24 -0.47 8.53
N THR A 92 11.28 0.10 9.14
CA THR A 92 11.26 0.55 10.53
C THR A 92 11.47 2.06 10.54
N LEU A 93 10.58 2.78 11.22
CA LEU A 93 10.69 4.22 11.46
C LEU A 93 10.47 4.47 12.96
N ASP A 94 11.37 5.23 13.58
CA ASP A 94 11.31 5.53 15.02
C ASP A 94 11.15 4.27 15.90
N GLY A 95 11.95 3.24 15.61
CA GLY A 95 11.97 1.96 16.31
C GLY A 95 10.70 1.10 16.11
N LYS A 96 9.76 1.54 15.28
CA LYS A 96 8.48 0.86 15.05
C LYS A 96 8.42 0.32 13.65
N ARG A 97 7.84 -0.88 13.50
CA ARG A 97 7.53 -1.41 12.18
C ARG A 97 6.51 -0.49 11.52
N SER A 98 6.74 -0.21 10.25
CA SER A 98 5.91 0.71 9.47
C SER A 98 5.54 0.13 8.13
N VAL A 99 4.35 0.45 7.67
CA VAL A 99 3.93 0.29 6.28
C VAL A 99 4.10 1.62 5.60
N VAL A 100 4.79 1.65 4.48
CA VAL A 100 4.94 2.84 3.64
C VAL A 100 4.23 2.60 2.32
N VAL A 101 3.41 3.57 1.93
CA VAL A 101 2.59 3.55 0.73
C VAL A 101 2.98 4.73 -0.14
N LEU A 102 3.31 4.46 -1.40
CA LEU A 102 3.45 5.47 -2.44
C LEU A 102 2.15 5.53 -3.24
N LEU A 103 1.50 6.69 -3.18
CA LEU A 103 0.29 7.03 -3.90
C LEU A 103 0.64 7.86 -5.14
N ARG A 104 -0.22 7.77 -6.15
CA ARG A 104 -0.15 8.54 -7.38
C ARG A 104 -1.54 8.92 -7.88
N TRP A 105 -1.67 10.12 -8.42
CA TRP A 105 -2.85 10.61 -9.13
C TRP A 105 -2.44 11.18 -10.50
N ASN A 106 -3.18 10.83 -11.54
CA ASN A 106 -2.90 11.25 -12.93
C ASN A 106 -3.61 12.58 -13.29
N VAL A 107 -3.10 13.70 -12.75
CA VAL A 107 -3.79 15.00 -12.69
C VAL A 107 -3.83 15.77 -14.03
N ASN A 108 -2.84 15.60 -14.91
CA ASN A 108 -2.79 16.14 -16.28
C ASN A 108 -3.25 17.61 -16.52
N TYR A 109 -2.93 18.54 -15.63
CA TYR A 109 -3.22 19.97 -15.87
C TYR A 109 -2.00 20.75 -16.37
N PHE A 110 -2.23 21.94 -16.94
CA PHE A 110 -1.19 22.79 -17.51
C PHE A 110 -1.28 24.21 -16.97
N THR A 111 -0.16 24.76 -16.51
CA THR A 111 -0.10 26.15 -16.02
C THR A 111 1.29 26.74 -16.24
N ASN A 112 1.35 28.02 -16.62
CA ASN A 112 2.61 28.77 -16.81
C ASN A 112 3.68 28.07 -17.66
N GLY A 113 3.27 27.39 -18.74
CA GLY A 113 4.20 26.67 -19.62
C GLY A 113 4.65 25.30 -19.11
N VAL A 114 4.11 24.82 -17.98
CA VAL A 114 4.47 23.56 -17.35
C VAL A 114 3.25 22.63 -17.32
N GLN A 115 3.42 21.41 -17.82
CA GLN A 115 2.45 20.33 -17.70
C GLN A 115 2.71 19.53 -16.42
N TYR A 116 1.68 19.29 -15.64
CA TYR A 116 1.70 18.47 -14.42
C TYR A 116 1.07 17.13 -14.76
N LEU A 117 1.89 16.08 -14.79
CA LEU A 117 1.46 14.75 -15.27
C LEU A 117 0.87 13.95 -14.11
N TYR A 118 1.63 13.83 -13.02
CA TYR A 118 1.24 13.08 -11.85
C TYR A 118 1.51 13.85 -10.57
N HIS A 119 0.60 13.73 -9.62
CA HIS A 119 0.83 14.05 -8.22
C HIS A 119 1.21 12.76 -7.48
N TYR A 120 2.22 12.82 -6.63
CA TYR A 120 2.66 11.71 -5.79
C TYR A 120 2.54 12.11 -4.32
N GLU A 121 2.20 11.15 -3.48
CA GLU A 121 2.24 11.28 -2.03
C GLU A 121 2.79 10.01 -1.39
N VAL A 122 3.60 10.18 -0.36
CA VAL A 122 4.12 9.09 0.47
C VAL A 122 3.43 9.18 1.82
N LYS A 123 2.78 8.10 2.24
CA LYS A 123 2.23 7.95 3.58
C LYS A 123 2.91 6.80 4.30
N ALA A 124 3.21 6.97 5.58
CA ALA A 124 3.77 5.94 6.43
C ALA A 124 2.89 5.73 7.66
N TYR A 125 2.64 4.47 7.99
CA TYR A 125 1.80 4.05 9.12
C TYR A 125 2.63 3.22 10.06
N ASN A 126 2.70 3.61 11.34
CA ASN A 126 3.42 2.85 12.35
C ASN A 126 2.50 1.83 13.01
N THR A 127 3.06 0.69 13.39
CA THR A 127 2.36 -0.25 14.27
C THR A 127 2.10 0.40 15.63
N THR A 128 0.90 0.20 16.15
CA THR A 128 0.52 0.52 17.53
C THR A 128 0.37 -0.75 18.34
N LYS A 129 0.47 -0.64 19.68
CA LYS A 129 0.39 -1.80 20.57
C LYS A 129 -0.97 -2.51 20.50
N ASP A 130 -2.06 -1.76 20.27
CA ASP A 130 -3.42 -2.27 20.47
C ASP A 130 -4.35 -2.07 19.25
N SER A 131 -3.99 -1.18 18.32
CA SER A 131 -4.87 -0.71 17.23
C SER A 131 -4.28 -0.94 15.84
N GLY A 132 -3.33 -1.85 15.65
CA GLY A 132 -2.87 -2.19 14.31
C GLY A 132 -1.92 -1.14 13.73
N TYR A 133 -2.32 -0.46 12.65
CA TYR A 133 -1.55 0.62 12.03
C TYR A 133 -2.24 1.98 12.20
N GLU A 134 -1.45 3.03 12.43
CA GLU A 134 -1.92 4.42 12.49
C GLU A 134 -1.00 5.34 11.69
N LEU A 135 -1.58 6.39 11.09
CA LEU A 135 -0.84 7.35 10.27
C LEU A 135 0.26 8.04 11.10
N PHE A 136 1.50 7.90 10.65
CA PHE A 136 2.69 8.45 11.30
C PHE A 136 3.29 9.61 10.53
N LEU A 137 3.44 9.47 9.20
CA LEU A 137 3.98 10.51 8.32
C LEU A 137 3.15 10.63 7.05
N ASP A 138 2.98 11.86 6.61
CA ASP A 138 2.33 12.30 5.38
C ASP A 138 2.90 13.65 4.95
N SER A 139 2.32 14.23 3.91
CA SER A 139 2.75 15.51 3.36
C SER A 139 2.51 16.71 4.28
N ASP A 140 1.53 16.63 5.20
CA ASP A 140 1.30 17.67 6.21
C ASP A 140 2.43 17.74 7.24
N ARG A 141 3.00 16.58 7.61
CA ARG A 141 4.13 16.49 8.56
C ARG A 141 5.50 16.67 7.89
N ASP A 142 5.63 16.27 6.63
CA ASP A 142 6.85 16.48 5.85
C ASP A 142 6.50 16.83 4.40
N PRO A 143 6.62 18.11 4.00
CA PRO A 143 6.28 18.56 2.66
C PRO A 143 7.09 17.90 1.53
N ASN A 144 8.23 17.25 1.85
CA ASN A 144 8.98 16.50 0.84
C ASN A 144 8.36 15.13 0.51
N LEU A 145 7.32 14.71 1.24
CA LEU A 145 6.60 13.46 1.01
C LEU A 145 5.50 13.59 -0.04
N SER A 146 5.23 14.79 -0.55
CA SER A 146 4.43 14.98 -1.76
C SER A 146 5.15 15.78 -2.84
N GLY A 147 4.69 15.64 -4.08
CA GLY A 147 5.19 16.44 -5.18
C GLY A 147 4.73 15.96 -6.55
N PHE A 148 5.12 16.70 -7.57
CA PHE A 148 4.65 16.47 -8.93
C PHE A 148 5.75 15.94 -9.85
N GLN A 149 5.35 15.06 -10.77
CA GLN A 149 6.07 14.90 -12.04
C GLN A 149 5.57 15.98 -13.00
N THR A 150 6.50 16.73 -13.57
CA THR A 150 6.21 17.83 -14.49
C THR A 150 6.91 17.64 -15.83
N LYS A 151 6.41 18.31 -16.86
CA LYS A 151 7.01 18.38 -18.19
C LYS A 151 7.04 19.83 -18.66
N ASN A 152 8.21 20.31 -19.06
CA ASN A 152 8.40 21.65 -19.61
C ASN A 152 9.26 21.52 -20.88
N ASN A 153 8.78 22.02 -22.02
CA ASN A 153 9.45 21.92 -23.33
C ASN A 153 9.99 20.51 -23.60
N GLU A 154 9.10 19.50 -23.50
CA GLU A 154 9.38 18.07 -23.65
C GLU A 154 10.27 17.42 -22.58
N LYS A 155 10.96 18.20 -21.75
CA LYS A 155 11.77 17.68 -20.64
C LYS A 155 10.90 17.29 -19.46
N VAL A 156 10.91 16.01 -19.11
CA VAL A 156 10.24 15.48 -17.91
C VAL A 156 11.13 15.66 -16.67
N SER A 157 10.57 16.22 -15.61
CA SER A 157 11.15 16.28 -14.28
C SER A 157 10.35 15.39 -13.34
N ASN A 158 11.00 14.35 -12.82
CA ASN A 158 10.37 13.42 -11.89
C ASN A 158 10.33 13.99 -10.48
N TYR A 159 9.28 13.61 -9.75
CA TYR A 159 9.25 13.78 -8.32
C TYR A 159 10.40 13.03 -7.64
N LYS A 160 11.00 13.62 -6.61
CA LYS A 160 12.22 13.09 -5.97
C LYS A 160 12.01 11.74 -5.30
N LEU A 161 10.80 11.47 -4.78
CA LEU A 161 10.47 10.23 -4.08
C LEU A 161 9.49 9.35 -4.89
N ASP A 162 9.66 9.31 -6.21
CA ASP A 162 8.79 8.60 -7.17
C ASP A 162 8.86 7.05 -7.12
N ASN A 163 9.66 6.45 -6.24
CA ASN A 163 9.77 5.00 -6.11
C ASN A 163 10.25 4.54 -4.72
N ALA A 164 10.00 3.27 -4.42
CA ALA A 164 10.31 2.66 -3.13
C ALA A 164 11.78 2.79 -2.69
N SER A 165 12.75 2.70 -3.61
CA SER A 165 14.17 2.80 -3.25
C SER A 165 14.52 4.22 -2.77
N LYS A 166 14.08 5.24 -3.51
CA LYS A 166 14.30 6.64 -3.14
C LYS A 166 13.59 6.99 -1.82
N ILE A 167 12.34 6.52 -1.65
CA ILE A 167 11.58 6.71 -0.41
C ILE A 167 12.28 6.05 0.78
N LYS A 168 12.68 4.77 0.67
CA LYS A 168 13.39 4.06 1.74
C LYS A 168 14.65 4.81 2.18
N LYS A 169 15.46 5.26 1.22
CA LYS A 169 16.67 6.02 1.51
C LYS A 169 16.35 7.33 2.24
N TYR A 170 15.35 8.07 1.77
CA TYR A 170 14.94 9.33 2.38
C TYR A 170 14.43 9.13 3.80
N LEU A 171 13.46 8.23 3.99
CA LEU A 171 12.86 7.96 5.29
C LEU A 171 13.89 7.44 6.29
N HIS A 172 14.76 6.50 5.91
CA HIS A 172 15.80 6.00 6.80
C HIS A 172 16.79 7.10 7.22
N SER A 173 17.14 8.01 6.31
CA SER A 173 18.08 9.11 6.63
C SER A 173 17.52 10.14 7.62
N LYS A 174 16.19 10.28 7.71
CA LYS A 174 15.53 11.36 8.45
C LYS A 174 14.72 10.87 9.66
N TYR A 175 14.19 9.66 9.57
CA TYR A 175 13.26 9.04 10.52
C TYR A 175 13.64 7.59 10.84
N GLY A 176 14.81 7.13 10.37
CA GLY A 176 15.36 5.84 10.77
C GLY A 176 15.67 5.80 12.26
N ASP A 177 15.90 4.59 12.75
CA ASP A 177 16.26 4.30 14.14
C ASP A 177 17.57 4.97 14.57
#